data_AF-A0A1V3N193-F1
#
_entry.id   AF-A0A1V3N193-F1
#
_cell.length_a   1.000
_cell.length_b   1.000
_cell.length_c   1.000
_cell.angle_alpha   90.00
_cell.angle_beta   90.00
_cell.angle_gamma   90.00
#
_symmetry.space_group_name_H-M   'P 1'
#
loop_
_entity.id
_entity.type
_entity.pdbx_description
1 polymer ?
#
loop_
_entity_poly.entity_id
_entity_poly.type
_entity_poly.pdbx_seq_one_letter_code
_entity_poly.pdbx_strand_id
1 'polypeptide(L)' 'MATFQLNNPNAPGNPASYSLGTPSCSGNNQICTIEAPNSGGVPTISSALKDEMLQALNTRTSTTNVKLKA' A
#
# COMPACT_ATOMS: atom_id res chain seq x y z
N MET A 1 -10.92 1.14 8.56
CA MET A 1 -9.84 0.89 7.58
C MET A 1 -8.77 0.09 8.29
N ALA A 2 -8.06 -0.78 7.58
CA ALA A 2 -6.97 -1.55 8.15
C ALA A 2 -5.69 -1.25 7.39
N THR A 3 -4.56 -1.34 8.08
CA THR A 3 -3.24 -1.18 7.46
C THR A 3 -2.79 -2.51 6.88
N PHE A 4 -2.45 -2.47 5.60
CA PHE A 4 -2.02 -3.62 4.84
C PHE A 4 -0.60 -3.41 4.36
N GLN A 5 0.24 -4.38 4.65
CA GLN A 5 1.61 -4.47 4.18
C GLN A 5 1.67 -4.97 2.76
N LEU A 6 2.45 -4.30 1.90
CA LEU A 6 2.80 -4.85 0.60
C LEU A 6 3.93 -5.90 0.75
N ASN A 7 3.61 -7.16 0.46
CA ASN A 7 4.60 -8.24 0.44
C ASN A 7 5.27 -8.36 -0.93
N ASN A 8 4.52 -8.15 -2.01
CA ASN A 8 5.03 -8.24 -3.38
C ASN A 8 5.03 -6.86 -4.06
N PRO A 9 6.16 -6.12 -4.04
CA PRO A 9 6.25 -4.80 -4.63
C PRO A 9 6.07 -4.78 -6.16
N ASN A 10 6.11 -5.92 -6.84
CA ASN A 10 5.89 -6.01 -8.28
C ASN A 10 4.39 -5.97 -8.65
N ALA A 11 3.48 -6.18 -7.69
CA ALA A 11 2.04 -6.18 -7.91
C ALA A 11 1.26 -5.37 -6.85
N PRO A 12 1.58 -4.06 -6.67
CA PRO A 12 0.91 -3.21 -5.68
C PRO A 12 -0.58 -3.00 -5.97
N GLY A 13 -1.03 -3.26 -7.20
CA GLY A 13 -2.45 -3.18 -7.56
C GLY A 13 -3.24 -4.45 -7.21
N ASN A 14 -2.60 -5.52 -6.73
CA ASN A 14 -3.23 -6.79 -6.44
C ASN A 14 -3.47 -6.95 -4.93
N PRO A 15 -4.73 -7.06 -4.47
CA PRO A 15 -5.07 -7.28 -3.06
C PRO A 15 -4.35 -8.48 -2.43
N ALA A 16 -4.11 -9.55 -3.20
CA ALA A 16 -3.41 -10.74 -2.71
C ALA A 16 -1.90 -10.51 -2.46
N SER A 17 -1.35 -9.42 -2.97
CA SER A 17 0.03 -9.01 -2.67
C SER A 17 0.16 -8.33 -1.32
N TYR A 18 -0.96 -8.16 -0.61
CA TYR A 18 -1.02 -7.52 0.69
C TYR A 18 -1.30 -8.51 1.81
N SER A 19 -0.80 -8.20 2.99
CA SER A 19 -1.17 -8.88 4.24
C SER A 19 -1.51 -7.88 5.32
N LEU A 20 -2.45 -8.25 6.19
CA LEU A 20 -2.78 -7.47 7.37
C LEU A 20 -1.55 -7.36 8.28
N GLY A 21 -1.10 -6.13 8.52
CA GLY A 21 0.07 -5.88 9.35
C GLY A 21 0.76 -4.56 9.05
N THR A 22 1.61 -4.16 9.98
CA THR A 22 2.49 -2.99 9.88
C THR A 22 3.94 -3.47 10.00
N PRO A 23 4.67 -3.65 8.88
CA PRO A 23 6.09 -3.95 8.93
C PRO A 23 6.89 -2.71 9.29
N SER A 24 8.16 -2.94 9.59
CA SER A 24 9.18 -1.91 9.52
C SER A 24 9.33 -1.44 8.07
N CYS A 25 8.87 -0.22 7.78
CA CYS A 25 8.97 0.43 6.48
C CYS A 25 10.39 0.92 6.17
N SER A 26 11.39 0.04 6.20
CA SER A 26 12.77 0.35 5.85
C SER A 26 13.05 -0.10 4.41
N GLY A 27 13.51 0.83 3.57
CA GLY A 27 13.93 0.50 2.19
C GLY A 27 13.76 1.65 1.20
N ASN A 28 13.80 1.30 -0.08
CA ASN A 28 14.05 2.26 -1.16
C ASN A 28 12.76 2.74 -1.84
N ASN A 29 12.12 3.82 -1.34
CA ASN A 29 11.01 4.57 -1.99
C ASN A 29 9.84 3.75 -2.56
N GLN A 30 9.63 2.51 -2.11
CA GLN A 30 8.53 1.65 -2.52
C GLN A 30 7.34 1.81 -1.58
N ILE A 31 6.15 1.38 -2.02
CA ILE A 31 4.98 1.29 -1.13
C ILE A 31 5.33 0.32 0.01
N CYS A 32 5.17 0.81 1.24
CA CYS A 32 5.31 0.01 2.43
C CYS A 32 3.97 -0.56 2.87
N THR A 33 3.05 0.35 3.21
CA THR A 33 1.73 0.01 3.69
C THR A 33 0.69 0.85 3.00
N ILE A 34 -0.51 0.29 2.86
CA ILE A 34 -1.70 1.01 2.44
C ILE A 34 -2.78 0.89 3.50
N GLU A 35 -3.57 1.93 3.63
CA GLU A 35 -4.80 1.92 4.42
C GLU A 35 -5.97 1.70 3.48
N ALA A 36 -6.68 0.60 3.67
CA ALA A 36 -7.81 0.24 2.84
C ALA A 36 -8.91 -0.44 3.66
N PRO A 37 -10.15 -0.49 3.16
CA PRO A 37 -11.19 -1.33 3.74
C PRO A 37 -10.78 -2.80 3.66
N ASN A 38 -10.85 -3.52 4.79
CA ASN A 38 -10.61 -4.95 4.81
C ASN A 38 -11.85 -5.70 4.32
N SER A 39 -11.73 -6.40 3.19
CA SER A 39 -12.79 -7.23 2.63
C SER A 39 -12.38 -8.70 2.72
N GLY A 40 -12.55 -9.32 3.90
CA GLY A 40 -12.30 -10.76 4.09
C GLY A 40 -10.82 -11.14 4.25
N GLY A 41 -9.97 -10.23 4.72
CA GLY A 41 -8.53 -10.46 4.95
C GLY A 41 -7.62 -9.79 3.93
N VAL A 42 -8.19 -9.16 2.90
CA VAL A 42 -7.46 -8.45 1.83
C VAL A 42 -7.89 -6.98 1.75
N PRO A 43 -7.01 -6.07 1.31
CA PRO A 43 -7.37 -4.68 1.10
C PRO A 43 -8.29 -4.54 -0.11
N THR A 44 -9.32 -3.71 0.04
CA THR A 44 -10.17 -3.30 -1.07
C THR A 44 -9.45 -2.21 -1.86
N ILE A 45 -8.75 -2.60 -2.92
CA ILE A 45 -8.03 -1.67 -3.80
C ILE A 45 -9.00 -1.09 -4.83
N SER A 46 -9.55 0.09 -4.55
CA SER A 46 -10.33 0.88 -5.50
C SER A 46 -9.42 1.57 -6.53
N SER A 47 -10.00 2.05 -7.62
CA SER A 47 -9.28 2.84 -8.64
C SER A 47 -8.60 4.07 -8.03
N ALA A 48 -9.30 4.78 -7.14
CA ALA A 48 -8.76 5.95 -6.43
C ALA A 48 -7.54 5.60 -5.56
N LEU A 49 -7.57 4.44 -4.88
CA LEU A 49 -6.42 3.98 -4.09
C LEU A 49 -5.23 3.66 -5.00
N LYS A 50 -5.47 3.03 -6.17
CA LYS A 50 -4.42 2.80 -7.18
C LYS A 50 -3.80 4.09 -7.68
N ASP A 51 -4.61 5.11 -7.97
CA ASP A 51 -4.11 6.42 -8.38
C ASP A 51 -3.30 7.09 -7.27
N GLU A 52 -3.75 7.04 -6.01
CA GLU A 52 -2.96 7.52 -4.87
C GLU A 52 -1.65 6.77 -4.71
N MET A 53 -1.64 5.46 -4.93
CA MET A 53 -0.43 4.61 -4.86
C MET A 53 0.58 4.99 -5.94
N LEU A 54 0.10 5.22 -7.17
CA LEU A 54 0.91 5.74 -8.28
C LEU A 54 1.43 7.14 -7.97
N GLN A 55 0.60 8.02 -7.44
CA GLN A 55 0.98 9.37 -7.05
C GLN A 55 2.05 9.36 -5.95
N ALA A 56 1.86 8.55 -4.91
CA ALA A 56 2.82 8.38 -3.83
C ALA A 56 4.17 7.90 -4.38
N LEU A 57 4.17 6.83 -5.20
CA LEU A 57 5.38 6.31 -5.83
C LEU A 57 6.07 7.34 -6.73
N ASN A 58 5.31 8.09 -7.53
CA ASN A 58 5.86 9.07 -8.46
C ASN A 58 6.43 10.30 -7.74
N THR A 59 5.71 10.80 -6.73
CA THR A 59 6.14 11.93 -5.88
C THR A 59 7.14 11.52 -4.81
N ARG A 60 7.37 10.22 -4.64
CA ARG A 60 8.15 9.62 -3.55
C ARG A 60 7.73 10.14 -2.16
N THR A 61 6.46 10.49 -2.02
CA THR A 61 5.89 11.08 -0.80
C THR A 61 4.71 10.26 -0.32
N SER A 62 4.66 9.95 0.98
CA SER A 62 3.52 9.25 1.58
C SER A 62 2.24 10.11 1.50
N THR A 63 1.12 9.51 1.11
CA THR A 63 -0.19 10.15 1.07
C THR A 63 -1.04 9.72 2.28
N THR A 64 -2.30 10.15 2.31
CA THR A 64 -3.25 9.80 3.38
C THR A 64 -3.40 8.29 3.53
N ASN A 65 -3.57 7.55 2.42
CA ASN A 65 -3.82 6.11 2.48
C ASN A 65 -2.61 5.26 2.07
N VAL A 66 -1.49 5.86 1.64
CA VAL A 66 -0.32 5.13 1.15
C VAL A 66 0.93 5.63 1.83
N LYS A 67 1.59 4.75 2.60
CA LYS A 67 2.90 5.02 3.18
C LYS A 67 4.00 4.40 2.33
N LEU A 68 5.00 5.20 2.01
CA LEU A 68 6.21 4.73 1.35
C LEU A 68 7.27 4.34 2.38
N LYS A 69 8.18 3.47 1.98
CA LYS A 69 9.40 3.17 2.71
C LYS A 69 10.32 4.39 2.66
N ALA A 70 10.85 4.75 3.82
CA ALA A 70 11.83 5.82 4.00
C ALA A 70 13.24 5.22 4.14
#